data_AF-A0AAE6WZY0-F1
#
_entry.id   AF-A0AAE6WZY0-F1
#
_cell.length_a   1.000
_cell.length_b   1.000
_cell.length_c   1.000
_cell.angle_alpha   90.00
_cell.angle_beta   90.00
_cell.angle_gamma   90.00
#
_symmetry.space_group_name_H-M   'P 1'
#
loop_
_entity.id
_entity.type
_entity.pdbx_description
1 polymer ?
#
loop_
_entity_poly.entity_id
_entity_poly.type
_entity_poly.pdbx_seq_one_letter_code
_entity_poly.pdbx_strand_id
1 'polypeptide(L)' 'MKKYPKSTKQEIYYLLEDKLPNALDKQQKMKKVDNLLQALFRSGKIKSTGRGLGSGWIKQ' A
#
# COMPACT_ATOMS: atom_id res chain seq x y z
N MET A 1 2.70 22.76 -1.33
CA MET A 1 2.78 21.28 -1.40
C MET A 1 1.39 20.69 -1.21
N LYS A 2 0.84 19.97 -2.18
CA LYS A 2 -0.44 19.25 -2.00
C LYS A 2 -0.22 18.13 -0.99
N LYS A 3 -0.77 18.24 0.22
CA LYS A 3 -0.79 17.15 1.20
C LYS A 3 -1.77 16.10 0.70
N TYR A 4 -1.26 14.97 0.21
CA TYR A 4 -2.10 13.81 -0.04
C TYR A 4 -2.52 13.19 1.30
N PRO A 5 -3.76 12.71 1.43
CA PRO A 5 -4.21 12.05 2.66
C PRO A 5 -3.31 10.84 2.95
N LYS A 6 -3.02 10.64 4.23
CA LYS A 6 -2.35 9.42 4.71
C LYS A 6 -3.30 8.25 4.47
N SER A 7 -2.83 7.21 3.80
CA SER A 7 -3.61 5.97 3.61
C SER A 7 -2.94 4.80 4.31
N THR A 8 -3.73 3.99 4.97
CA THR A 8 -3.32 2.72 5.57
C THR A 8 -3.14 1.65 4.49
N LYS A 9 -2.38 0.60 4.81
CA LYS A 9 -2.23 -0.56 3.92
C LYS A 9 -3.58 -1.25 3.62
N GLN A 10 -4.51 -1.25 4.58
CA GLN A 10 -5.84 -1.83 4.39
C GLN A 10 -6.69 -1.05 3.39
N GLU A 11 -6.71 0.29 3.48
CA GLU A 11 -7.42 1.12 2.50
C GLU A 11 -6.86 0.92 1.09
N ILE A 12 -5.53 0.87 0.97
CA ILE A 12 -4.87 0.59 -0.33
C ILE A 12 -5.21 -0.82 -0.81
N TYR A 13 -5.27 -1.81 0.08
CA TYR A 13 -5.68 -3.16 -0.27
C TYR A 13 -7.11 -3.18 -0.84
N TYR A 14 -8.09 -2.58 -0.15
CA TYR A 14 -9.48 -2.56 -0.61
C TYR A 14 -9.64 -1.83 -1.96
N LEU A 15 -8.83 -0.80 -2.22
CA LEU A 15 -8.81 -0.11 -3.51
C LEU A 15 -8.30 -1.02 -4.66
N LEU A 16 -7.40 -1.95 -4.36
CA LEU A 16 -6.73 -2.78 -5.36
C LEU A 16 -7.29 -4.21 -5.44
N GLU A 17 -8.09 -4.64 -4.46
CA GLU A 17 -8.55 -6.03 -4.31
C GLU A 17 -9.29 -6.55 -5.55
N ASP A 18 -10.11 -5.70 -6.16
CA ASP A 18 -10.89 -6.00 -7.38
C ASP A 18 -10.02 -6.00 -8.65
N LYS A 19 -8.85 -5.35 -8.61
CA LYS A 19 -7.87 -5.33 -9.71
C LYS A 19 -6.87 -6.49 -9.63
N LEU A 20 -6.84 -7.22 -8.52
CA LEU A 20 -5.96 -8.36 -8.35
C LEU A 20 -6.59 -9.64 -8.92
N PRO A 21 -5.80 -10.56 -9.49
CA PRO A 21 -6.32 -11.79 -10.09
C PRO A 21 -7.20 -12.59 -9.12
N ASN A 22 -8.32 -13.11 -9.62
CA ASN A 22 -9.25 -13.94 -8.85
C ASN A 22 -8.65 -15.31 -8.46
N ALA A 23 -7.57 -15.74 -9.13
CA ALA A 23 -6.83 -16.95 -8.79
C ALA A 23 -6.03 -16.82 -7.47
N LEU A 24 -5.90 -15.60 -6.92
CA LEU A 24 -5.17 -15.36 -5.68
C LEU A 24 -6.10 -15.35 -4.47
N ASP A 25 -5.69 -16.02 -3.41
CA ASP A 25 -6.35 -15.91 -2.10
C ASP A 25 -6.07 -14.54 -1.43
N LYS A 26 -6.80 -14.24 -0.34
CA LYS A 26 -6.67 -12.98 0.40
C LYS A 26 -5.24 -12.71 0.89
N GLN A 27 -4.53 -13.75 1.37
CA GLN A 27 -3.18 -13.61 1.89
C GLN A 27 -2.18 -13.31 0.76
N GLN A 28 -2.33 -13.99 -0.37
CA GLN A 28 -1.56 -13.75 -1.59
C GLN A 28 -1.81 -12.35 -2.14
N LYS A 29 -3.06 -11.90 -2.20
CA LYS A 29 -3.43 -10.53 -2.59
C LYS A 29 -2.79 -9.49 -1.67
N MET A 30 -2.89 -9.67 -0.36
CA MET A 30 -2.24 -8.79 0.62
C MET A 30 -0.72 -8.72 0.44
N LYS A 31 -0.07 -9.85 0.12
CA LYS A 31 1.38 -9.90 -0.13
C LYS A 31 1.76 -9.15 -1.41
N LYS A 32 0.93 -9.19 -2.47
CA LYS A 32 1.14 -8.41 -3.69
C LYS A 32 1.05 -6.90 -3.42
N VAL A 33 0.05 -6.47 -2.64
CA VAL A 33 -0.08 -5.06 -2.21
C VAL A 33 1.14 -4.63 -1.38
N ASP A 34 1.63 -5.49 -0.47
CA ASP A 34 2.83 -5.19 0.30
C ASP A 34 4.07 -5.00 -0.60
N ASN A 35 4.30 -5.92 -1.53
CA ASN A 35 5.41 -5.84 -2.47
C ASN A 35 5.35 -4.56 -3.32
N LEU A 36 4.14 -4.16 -3.76
CA LEU A 36 3.93 -2.91 -4.49
C LEU A 36 4.33 -1.70 -3.64
N LEU A 37 3.85 -1.63 -2.40
CA LEU A 37 4.17 -0.51 -1.49
C LEU A 37 5.67 -0.44 -1.20
N GLN A 38 6.34 -1.57 -1.00
CA GLN A 38 7.79 -1.61 -0.84
C GLN A 38 8.52 -1.12 -2.10
N ALA A 39 8.09 -1.53 -3.30
CA ALA A 39 8.69 -1.06 -4.55
C ALA A 39 8.51 0.45 -4.77
N LEU A 40 7.31 0.97 -4.45
CA LEU A 40 7.02 2.41 -4.52
C LEU A 40 7.84 3.21 -3.49
N PHE A 41 8.05 2.66 -2.29
CA PHE A 41 8.90 3.27 -1.28
C PHE A 41 10.36 3.31 -1.73
N ARG A 42 10.90 2.20 -2.23
CA ARG A 42 12.29 2.11 -2.71
C ARG A 42 12.54 3.01 -3.92
N SER A 43 11.53 3.24 -4.77
CA SER A 43 11.60 4.20 -5.89
C SER A 43 11.36 5.66 -5.48
N GLY A 44 11.14 5.95 -4.19
CA GLY A 44 10.92 7.30 -3.70
C GLY A 44 9.56 7.89 -4.06
N LYS A 45 8.59 7.10 -4.53
CA LYS A 45 7.25 7.59 -4.90
C LYS A 45 6.34 7.79 -3.68
N ILE A 46 6.57 7.04 -2.61
CA ILE A 46 5.85 7.15 -1.35
C ILE A 46 6.82 7.14 -0.17
N LYS A 47 6.39 7.71 0.96
CA LYS A 47 7.08 7.56 2.25
C LYS A 47 6.19 6.81 3.23
N SER A 48 6.80 5.98 4.06
CA SER A 48 6.14 5.46 5.26
C SER A 48 6.03 6.56 6.31
N THR A 49 4.89 6.65 7.00
CA THR A 49 4.68 7.61 8.09
C THR A 49 5.12 7.09 9.46
N GLY A 50 5.75 5.92 9.57
CA GLY A 50 6.23 5.38 10.85
C GLY A 50 6.55 3.88 10.83
N ARG A 51 6.80 3.31 12.02
CA ARG A 51 6.98 1.86 12.23
C ARG A 51 5.81 1.33 13.07
N GLY A 52 5.20 0.21 12.69
CA GLY A 52 4.12 -0.46 13.44
C GLY A 52 2.76 -0.53 12.75
N LEU A 53 1.77 -1.12 13.43
CA LEU A 53 0.42 -1.45 12.91
C LEU A 53 -0.43 -0.22 12.47
N GLY A 54 -0.04 1.00 12.88
CA GLY A 54 -0.68 2.27 12.47
C GLY A 54 0.11 3.10 11.45
N SER A 55 1.17 2.52 10.89
CA SER A 55 1.95 3.17 9.83
C SER A 55 1.13 3.24 8.54
N GLY A 56 1.11 4.43 7.93
CA GLY A 56 0.47 4.68 6.65
C GLY A 56 1.49 5.08 5.61
N TRP A 57 1.00 5.27 4.40
CA TRP A 57 1.77 5.72 3.26
C TRP A 57 1.30 7.10 2.83
N ILE A 58 2.25 7.96 2.48
CA ILE A 58 2.01 9.27 1.88
C ILE A 58 2.75 9.35 0.56
N LYS A 59 2.17 10.02 -0.43
CA LYS A 59 2.85 10.30 -1.70
C LYS A 59 3.94 11.36 -1.48
N GLN A 60 5.12 11.12 -2.04
CA GLN A 60 6.24 12.06 -2.00
C GLN A 60 6.05 13.19 -3.02
#